data_AF-A0A7R9IDN9-F1
#
_entry.id   AF-A0A7R9IDN9-F1
#
_cell.length_a   1.000
_cell.length_b   1.000
_cell.length_c   1.000
_cell.angle_alpha   90.00
_cell.angle_beta   90.00
_cell.angle_gamma   90.00
#
_symmetry.space_group_name_H-M   'P 1'
#
loop_
_entity.id
_entity.type
_entity.pdbx_description
1 polymer ?
#
loop_
_entity_poly.entity_id
_entity_poly.type
_entity_poly.pdbx_seq_one_letter_code
_entity_poly.pdbx_strand_id
1 'polypeptide(L)'
;MIKMNPANLEDGSSTTVGYVTTTITKLQGGLSNNKYTFMAHLLGREELTRNDVTVLTLSLFADGLSTTVPVLIYNLYCLATNPEAQNKAYNEISSATRKGEEISSEILNSFSYLKAIIKETFRLFPNGTEVSRIIQKDLVLSGYQVPAGVSIL
;
A
#
# COMPACT_ATOMS: atom_id res chain seq x y z
N MET A 1 12.97 -24.49 -10.63
CA MET A 1 12.31 -23.71 -11.69
C MET A 1 11.11 -24.52 -12.18
N ILE A 2 9.94 -24.31 -11.57
CA ILE A 2 8.71 -25.04 -11.90
C ILE A 2 8.17 -24.45 -13.21
N LYS A 3 8.17 -25.25 -14.28
CA LYS A 3 7.58 -24.87 -15.56
C LYS A 3 6.05 -24.78 -15.40
N MET A 4 5.50 -23.58 -15.50
CA MET A 4 4.05 -23.39 -15.63
C MET A 4 3.57 -23.79 -17.02
N ASN A 5 2.48 -24.55 -17.06
CA ASN A 5 1.82 -25.05 -18.27
C ASN A 5 0.97 -23.92 -18.91
N PRO A 6 1.13 -23.62 -20.22
CA PRO A 6 0.39 -22.56 -20.91
C PRO A 6 -1.13 -22.81 -21.04
N ALA A 7 -1.64 -23.99 -20.69
CA ALA A 7 -3.08 -24.31 -20.75
C ALA A 7 -3.94 -23.72 -19.60
N ASN A 8 -3.33 -23.09 -18.59
CA ASN A 8 -4.07 -22.44 -17.49
C ASN A 8 -4.42 -20.96 -17.76
N LEU A 9 -4.30 -20.50 -19.02
CA LEU A 9 -4.53 -19.10 -19.42
C LEU A 9 -5.93 -18.86 -20.03
N GLU A 10 -6.81 -19.85 -20.08
CA GLU A 10 -8.07 -19.78 -20.86
C GLU A 10 -9.34 -19.40 -20.09
N ASP A 11 -9.22 -18.80 -18.89
CA ASP A 11 -10.31 -17.96 -18.39
C ASP A 11 -9.73 -16.70 -17.77
N GLY A 12 -9.91 -15.59 -18.47
CA GLY A 12 -9.52 -14.27 -17.99
C GLY A 12 -10.07 -13.98 -16.60
N SER A 13 -11.15 -14.65 -16.16
CA SER A 13 -11.78 -14.50 -14.85
C SER A 13 -10.91 -14.92 -13.66
N SER A 14 -9.88 -15.75 -13.85
CA SER A 14 -8.97 -16.19 -12.76
C SER A 14 -7.81 -15.23 -12.52
N THR A 15 -7.61 -14.24 -13.41
CA THR A 15 -6.54 -13.25 -13.27
C THR A 15 -7.02 -12.04 -12.45
N THR A 16 -6.11 -11.36 -11.74
CA THR A 16 -6.42 -10.10 -11.03
C THR A 16 -7.08 -9.08 -11.96
N VAL A 17 -6.65 -9.04 -13.23
CA VAL A 17 -7.23 -8.22 -14.30
C VAL A 17 -8.69 -8.61 -14.57
N GLY A 18 -9.00 -9.91 -14.65
CA GLY A 18 -10.36 -10.41 -14.81
C GLY A 18 -11.28 -10.07 -13.65
N TYR A 19 -10.79 -10.20 -12.41
CA TYR A 19 -11.55 -9.81 -11.22
C TYR A 19 -11.88 -8.32 -11.22
N VAL A 20 -10.90 -7.46 -11.53
CA VAL A 20 -11.08 -6.01 -11.66
C VAL A 20 -12.09 -5.70 -12.77
N THR A 21 -11.90 -6.24 -13.97
CA THR A 21 -12.79 -5.99 -15.13
C THR A 21 -14.22 -6.45 -14.86
N THR A 22 -14.40 -7.62 -14.25
CA THR A 22 -15.72 -8.16 -13.87
C THR A 22 -16.39 -7.28 -12.81
N THR A 23 -15.61 -6.75 -11.86
CA THR A 23 -16.12 -5.88 -10.80
C THR A 23 -16.58 -4.53 -11.35
N ILE A 24 -15.82 -3.93 -12.28
CA ILE A 24 -16.23 -2.72 -13.02
C ILE A 24 -17.60 -2.92 -13.67
N THR A 25 -17.80 -4.04 -14.38
CA THR A 25 -19.08 -4.33 -15.06
C THR A 25 -20.23 -4.50 -14.07
N LYS A 26 -20.02 -5.15 -12.93
CA LYS A 26 -21.04 -5.34 -11.88
C LYS A 26 -21.46 -4.03 -11.20
N LEU A 27 -20.52 -3.12 -10.99
CA LEU A 27 -20.77 -1.82 -10.35
C LEU A 27 -21.64 -0.88 -11.20
N GLN A 28 -21.89 -1.19 -12.48
CA GLN A 28 -22.76 -0.40 -13.36
C GLN A 28 -24.26 -0.62 -13.08
N GLY A 29 -24.63 -1.68 -12.34
CA GLY A 29 -26.02 -2.07 -12.06
C GLY A 29 -26.76 -1.25 -10.99
N GLY A 30 -26.18 -0.14 -10.52
CA GLY A 30 -26.75 0.72 -9.49
C GLY A 30 -25.97 0.66 -8.17
N LEU A 31 -25.51 1.83 -7.73
CA LEU A 31 -24.73 2.02 -6.50
C LEU A 31 -25.68 2.13 -5.31
N SER A 32 -26.03 1.00 -4.70
CA SER A 32 -26.81 0.98 -3.46
C SER A 32 -25.95 1.43 -2.26
N ASN A 33 -26.30 2.60 -1.73
CA ASN A 33 -26.03 3.16 -0.40
C ASN A 33 -24.59 3.20 0.16
N ASN A 34 -24.02 4.40 0.10
CA ASN A 34 -23.22 5.10 1.13
C ASN A 34 -21.91 4.50 1.67
N LYS A 35 -21.23 3.63 0.91
CA LYS A 35 -19.77 3.43 0.99
C LYS A 35 -19.25 3.18 -0.42
N TYR A 36 -18.86 4.23 -1.14
CA TYR A 36 -18.22 4.04 -2.44
C TYR A 36 -16.89 3.32 -2.24
N THR A 37 -16.74 2.13 -2.84
CA THR A 37 -15.43 1.52 -2.99
C THR A 37 -14.55 2.46 -3.83
N PHE A 38 -13.23 2.44 -3.62
CA PHE A 38 -12.29 3.28 -4.39
C PHE A 38 -12.55 3.22 -5.91
N MET A 39 -12.82 2.03 -6.43
CA MET A 39 -13.17 1.79 -7.82
C MET A 39 -14.49 2.46 -8.25
N ALA A 40 -15.55 2.40 -7.44
CA ALA A 40 -16.82 3.06 -7.72
C ALA A 40 -16.66 4.58 -7.76
N HIS A 41 -15.83 5.14 -6.87
CA HIS A 41 -15.49 6.56 -6.87
C HIS A 41 -14.74 6.98 -8.14
N LEU A 42 -13.80 6.16 -8.62
CA LEU A 42 -13.09 6.41 -9.87
C LEU A 42 -14.02 6.30 -11.10
N LEU A 43 -14.95 5.36 -11.11
CA LEU A 43 -15.94 5.21 -12.19
C LEU A 43 -16.91 6.39 -12.30
N GLY A 44 -17.10 7.16 -11.21
CA GLY A 44 -17.91 8.37 -11.20
C GLY A 44 -17.20 9.61 -11.77
N ARG A 45 -15.93 9.49 -12.18
CA ARG A 45 -15.16 10.61 -12.75
C ARG A 45 -15.27 10.62 -14.27
N GLU A 46 -15.80 11.71 -14.82
CA GLU A 46 -16.01 11.85 -16.26
C GLU A 46 -14.70 11.91 -17.06
N GLU A 47 -13.60 12.31 -16.43
CA GLU A 47 -12.28 12.41 -17.06
C GLU A 47 -11.55 11.07 -17.17
N LEU A 48 -12.05 10.00 -16.55
CA LEU A 48 -11.40 8.69 -16.50
C LEU A 48 -12.11 7.67 -17.40
N THR A 49 -11.36 7.02 -18.28
CA THR A 49 -11.87 5.88 -19.03
C THR A 49 -11.91 4.62 -18.16
N ARG A 50 -12.65 3.60 -18.60
CA ARG A 50 -12.66 2.28 -17.92
C ARG A 50 -11.27 1.64 -17.87
N ASN A 51 -10.44 1.89 -18.90
CA ASN A 51 -9.07 1.42 -18.92
C ASN A 51 -8.24 2.14 -17.87
N ASP A 52 -8.40 3.46 -17.71
CA ASP A 52 -7.72 4.22 -16.66
C ASP A 52 -8.10 3.69 -15.28
N VAL A 53 -9.39 3.46 -15.01
CA VAL A 53 -9.83 2.91 -13.73
C VAL A 53 -9.26 1.50 -13.49
N THR A 54 -9.21 0.66 -14.52
CA THR A 54 -8.61 -0.67 -14.45
C THR A 54 -7.12 -0.57 -14.10
N VAL A 55 -6.37 0.26 -14.82
CA VAL A 55 -4.93 0.46 -14.59
C VAL A 55 -4.67 1.01 -13.20
N LEU A 56 -5.37 2.08 -12.79
CA LEU A 56 -5.24 2.69 -11.47
C LEU A 56 -5.54 1.69 -10.34
N THR A 57 -6.58 0.86 -10.51
CA THR A 57 -6.94 -0.15 -9.53
C THR A 57 -5.86 -1.24 -9.43
N LEU A 58 -5.38 -1.74 -10.56
CA LEU A 58 -4.32 -2.75 -10.59
C LEU A 58 -3.01 -2.22 -10.02
N SER A 59 -2.60 -1.00 -10.40
CA SER A 59 -1.42 -0.32 -9.87
C SER A 59 -1.52 -0.16 -8.35
N LEU A 60 -2.66 0.33 -7.83
CA LEU A 60 -2.86 0.48 -6.39
C LEU A 60 -2.67 -0.84 -5.63
N PHE A 61 -3.22 -1.94 -6.13
CA PHE A 61 -3.06 -3.24 -5.49
C PHE A 61 -1.62 -3.75 -5.55
N ALA A 62 -0.97 -3.63 -6.73
CA ALA A 62 0.41 -4.06 -6.90
C ALA A 62 1.37 -3.27 -6.01
N ASP A 63 1.26 -1.93 -6.01
CA ASP A 63 2.11 -1.03 -5.25
C ASP A 63 1.87 -1.14 -3.75
N GLY A 64 0.61 -1.34 -3.33
CA GLY A 64 0.26 -1.57 -1.92
C GLY A 64 0.87 -2.87 -1.39
N LEU A 65 0.87 -3.94 -2.19
CA LEU A 65 1.46 -5.22 -1.80
C LEU A 65 2.99 -5.16 -1.76
N SER A 66 3.62 -4.62 -2.80
CA SER A 66 5.08 -4.59 -2.92
C SER A 66 5.75 -3.79 -1.81
N THR A 67 5.05 -2.79 -1.26
CA THR A 67 5.56 -1.93 -0.17
C THR A 67 5.16 -2.41 1.23
N THR A 68 3.90 -2.81 1.43
CA THR A 68 3.36 -3.10 2.77
C THR A 68 3.74 -4.50 3.26
N VAL A 69 3.80 -5.49 2.37
CA VAL A 69 4.12 -6.87 2.75
C VAL A 69 5.54 -6.99 3.33
N PRO A 70 6.61 -6.46 2.71
CA PRO A 70 7.94 -6.51 3.29
C PRO A 70 8.03 -5.80 4.65
N VAL A 71 7.38 -4.63 4.78
CA VAL A 71 7.35 -3.88 6.05
C VAL A 71 6.68 -4.68 7.16
N LEU A 72 5.56 -5.34 6.87
CA LEU A 72 4.88 -6.19 7.83
C LEU A 72 5.77 -7.36 8.28
N ILE A 73 6.45 -8.01 7.34
CA ILE A 73 7.38 -9.11 7.63
C ILE A 73 8.49 -8.62 8.57
N TYR A 74 9.11 -7.47 8.30
CA TYR A 74 10.16 -6.92 9.16
C TYR A 74 9.64 -6.49 10.53
N ASN A 75 8.42 -5.94 10.62
CA ASN A 75 7.81 -5.63 11.91
C ASN A 75 7.64 -6.89 12.76
N LEU A 76 7.13 -7.98 12.16
CA LEU A 76 6.97 -9.26 12.83
C LEU A 76 8.33 -9.85 13.25
N TYR A 77 9.35 -9.75 12.40
CA TYR A 77 10.71 -10.17 12.74
C TYR A 77 11.29 -9.39 13.92
N CYS A 78 11.17 -8.05 13.92
CA CYS A 78 11.59 -7.20 15.04
C CYS A 78 10.88 -7.59 16.33
N LEU A 79 9.56 -7.82 16.30
CA LEU A 79 8.81 -8.26 17.48
C LEU A 79 9.25 -9.64 17.97
N ALA A 80 9.41 -10.60 17.07
CA ALA A 80 9.80 -11.98 17.41
C ALA A 80 11.21 -12.07 18.01
N THR A 81 12.10 -11.16 17.63
CA THR A 81 13.49 -11.11 18.11
C THR A 81 13.69 -10.18 19.31
N ASN A 82 12.67 -9.40 19.70
CA ASN A 82 12.72 -8.47 20.84
C ASN A 82 11.52 -8.69 21.79
N PRO A 83 11.56 -9.72 22.66
CA PRO A 83 10.44 -10.08 23.52
C PRO A 83 9.97 -8.95 24.45
N GLU A 84 10.87 -8.11 24.93
CA GLU A 84 10.52 -6.95 25.76
C GLU A 84 9.64 -5.96 24.99
N ALA A 85 10.03 -5.63 23.76
CA ALA A 85 9.24 -4.74 22.89
C ALA A 85 7.89 -5.37 22.53
N GLN A 86 7.86 -6.68 22.27
CA GLN A 86 6.62 -7.40 22.01
C GLN A 86 5.66 -7.36 23.21
N ASN A 87 6.15 -7.61 24.42
CA ASN A 87 5.35 -7.55 25.64
C ASN A 87 4.81 -6.13 25.90
N LYS A 88 5.64 -5.11 25.67
CA LYS A 88 5.22 -3.72 25.82
C LYS A 88 4.14 -3.32 24.81
N ALA A 89 4.27 -3.75 23.56
CA ALA A 89 3.24 -3.54 22.53
C ALA A 89 1.93 -4.28 22.87
N TYR A 90 2.04 -5.53 23.32
CA TYR A 90 0.89 -6.31 23.77
C TYR A 90 0.14 -5.62 24.92
N ASN A 91 0.87 -5.10 25.91
CA ASN A 91 0.29 -4.38 27.04
C ASN A 91 -0.41 -3.09 26.60
N GLU A 92 0.19 -2.32 25.68
CA GLU A 92 -0.44 -1.11 25.11
C GLU A 92 -1.77 -1.45 24.42
N ILE A 93 -1.76 -2.45 23.52
CA ILE A 93 -2.96 -2.87 22.77
C ILE A 93 -4.03 -3.42 23.71
N SER A 94 -3.65 -4.32 24.62
CA SER A 94 -4.60 -4.98 25.53
C SER A 94 -5.23 -4.02 26.56
N SER A 95 -4.53 -2.94 26.92
CA SER A 95 -5.06 -1.92 27.84
C SER A 95 -6.09 -1.01 27.16
N ALA A 96 -6.00 -0.85 25.84
CA ALA A 96 -6.84 0.05 25.06
C ALA A 96 -7.91 -0.66 24.22
N THR A 97 -7.96 -2.00 24.22
CA THR A 97 -8.94 -2.80 23.48
C THR A 97 -9.60 -3.85 24.36
N ARG A 98 -10.88 -4.14 24.10
CA ARG A 98 -11.58 -5.28 24.67
C ARG A 98 -11.73 -6.39 23.65
N LYS A 99 -11.74 -7.64 24.13
CA LYS A 99 -11.94 -8.79 23.25
C LYS A 99 -13.31 -8.69 22.55
N GLY A 100 -13.29 -8.70 21.22
CA GLY A 100 -14.49 -8.60 20.39
C GLY A 100 -14.98 -7.17 20.12
N GLU A 101 -14.24 -6.15 20.59
CA GLU A 101 -14.51 -4.76 20.26
C GLU A 101 -13.98 -4.42 18.86
N GLU A 102 -14.75 -3.63 18.10
CA GLU A 102 -14.29 -3.09 16.83
C GLU A 102 -13.25 -2.00 17.10
N ILE A 103 -12.09 -2.11 16.44
CA ILE A 103 -11.01 -1.15 16.63
C ILE A 103 -11.37 0.14 15.88
N SER A 104 -11.68 1.19 16.64
CA SER A 104 -11.96 2.52 16.09
C SER A 104 -10.69 3.27 15.70
N SER A 105 -10.86 4.36 14.93
CA SER A 105 -9.74 5.21 14.53
C SER A 105 -9.07 5.92 15.73
N GLU A 106 -9.86 6.25 16.74
CA GLU A 106 -9.43 6.86 17.99
C GLU A 106 -8.56 5.89 18.80
N ILE A 107 -8.97 4.62 18.88
CA ILE A 107 -8.19 3.55 19.51
C ILE A 107 -6.87 3.34 18.77
N LEU A 108 -6.88 3.20 17.44
CA LEU A 108 -5.64 3.11 16.65
C LEU A 108 -4.72 4.31 16.88
N ASN A 109 -5.31 5.49 17.06
CA ASN A 109 -4.55 6.70 17.30
C ASN A 109 -3.82 6.70 18.63
N SER A 110 -4.35 6.01 19.63
CA SER A 110 -3.77 5.88 20.97
C SER A 110 -2.52 4.99 21.05
N PHE A 111 -2.27 4.12 20.06
CA PHE A 111 -1.15 3.16 20.06
C PHE A 111 0.20 3.81 19.73
N SER A 112 0.71 4.61 20.66
CA SER A 112 1.96 5.37 20.53
C SER A 112 3.18 4.48 20.35
N TYR A 113 3.28 3.38 21.09
CA TYR A 113 4.41 2.47 21.10
C TYR A 113 4.39 1.55 19.89
N LEU A 114 3.22 1.04 19.49
CA LEU A 114 3.09 0.31 18.23
C LEU A 114 3.52 1.15 17.02
N LYS A 115 3.13 2.44 16.98
CA LYS A 115 3.61 3.37 15.95
C LYS A 115 5.13 3.58 16.01
N ALA A 116 5.72 3.60 17.21
CA ALA A 116 7.17 3.68 17.37
C ALA A 116 7.88 2.43 16.82
N ILE A 117 7.32 1.23 17.01
CA ILE A 117 7.87 -0.03 16.45
C ILE A 117 7.84 0.01 14.92
N ILE A 118 6.76 0.49 14.31
CA ILE A 118 6.67 0.63 12.85
C ILE A 118 7.75 1.59 12.35
N LYS A 119 7.91 2.75 13.00
CA LYS A 119 8.95 3.74 12.65
C LYS A 119 10.36 3.19 12.81
N GLU A 120 10.62 2.46 13.90
CA GLU A 120 11.93 1.87 14.15
C GLU A 120 12.24 0.74 13.17
N THR A 121 11.23 -0.02 12.77
CA THR A 121 11.36 -1.02 11.70
C THR A 121 11.74 -0.33 10.38
N PHE A 122 11.12 0.80 10.03
CA PHE A 122 11.53 1.56 8.84
C PHE A 122 12.95 2.13 8.95
N ARG A 123 13.42 2.48 10.17
CA ARG A 123 14.80 2.94 10.40
C ARG A 123 15.82 1.83 10.15
N LEU A 124 15.50 0.59 10.54
CA LEU A 124 16.38 -0.58 10.39
C LEU A 124 16.27 -1.23 9.00
N PHE A 125 15.06 -1.30 8.47
CA PHE A 125 14.68 -1.98 7.23
C PHE A 125 13.87 -1.02 6.35
N PRO A 126 14.51 -0.02 5.73
CA PRO A 126 13.82 0.91 4.84
C PRO A 126 13.25 0.17 3.63
N ASN A 127 11.98 0.41 3.27
CA ASN A 127 11.38 -0.23 2.08
C ASN A 127 11.84 0.40 0.75
N GLY A 128 12.40 1.61 0.83
CA GLY A 128 12.95 2.36 -0.30
C GLY A 128 14.15 3.16 0.19
N THR A 129 15.20 3.16 -0.63
CA THR A 129 16.50 3.77 -0.27
C THR A 129 16.69 5.13 -0.91
N GLU A 130 16.00 5.41 -2.01
CA GLU A 130 16.21 6.60 -2.82
C GLU A 130 14.92 7.07 -3.50
N VAL A 131 14.84 8.36 -3.77
CA VAL A 131 13.72 8.99 -4.45
C VAL A 131 14.28 9.86 -5.57
N SER A 132 14.32 9.33 -6.79
CA SER A 132 14.95 10.00 -7.92
C SER A 132 14.13 11.18 -8.47
N ARG A 133 14.81 12.21 -8.98
CA ARG A 133 14.20 13.35 -9.68
C ARG A 133 15.03 13.73 -10.90
N ILE A 134 14.35 14.05 -12.00
CA ILE A 134 14.97 14.69 -13.16
C ILE A 134 14.78 16.19 -13.04
N ILE A 135 15.88 16.92 -12.92
CA ILE A 135 15.89 18.38 -12.78
C ILE A 135 15.40 19.03 -14.08
N GLN A 136 14.37 19.87 -13.99
CA GLN A 136 13.75 20.49 -15.18
C GLN A 136 14.45 21.80 -15.61
N LYS A 137 15.20 22.42 -14.71
CA LYS A 137 15.89 23.71 -14.92
C LYS A 137 17.17 23.72 -14.10
N ASP A 138 18.21 24.35 -14.63
CA ASP A 138 19.47 24.54 -13.90
C ASP A 138 19.21 25.09 -12.50
N LEU A 139 19.85 24.49 -11.50
CA LEU A 139 19.73 24.91 -10.10
C LEU A 139 21.07 24.87 -9.38
N VAL A 140 21.18 25.62 -8.29
CA VAL A 140 22.32 25.54 -7.39
C VAL A 140 21.92 24.79 -6.13
N LEU A 141 22.49 23.60 -5.90
CA LEU A 141 22.26 22.79 -4.72
C LEU A 141 23.50 22.82 -3.83
N SER A 142 23.40 23.43 -2.65
CA SER A 142 24.53 23.56 -1.71
C SER A 142 25.80 24.17 -2.34
N GLY A 143 25.63 25.10 -3.28
CA GLY A 143 26.74 25.73 -4.02
C GLY A 143 27.18 25.01 -5.30
N TYR A 144 26.68 23.80 -5.56
CA TYR A 144 26.96 23.06 -6.79
C TYR A 144 25.94 23.39 -7.88
N GLN A 145 26.42 23.72 -9.08
CA GLN A 145 25.55 23.86 -10.24
C GLN A 145 25.10 22.49 -10.74
N VAL A 146 23.79 22.25 -10.74
CA VAL A 146 23.13 21.05 -11.26
C VAL A 146 22.35 21.43 -12.52
N PRO A 147 22.80 21.01 -13.71
CA PRO A 147 22.11 21.31 -14.96
C PRO A 147 20.74 20.65 -15.08
N ALA A 148 19.88 21.23 -15.90
CA ALA A 148 18.64 20.62 -16.36
C ALA A 148 18.90 19.28 -17.08
N GLY A 149 17.97 18.34 -16.96
CA GLY A 149 18.02 17.00 -17.54
C GLY A 149 18.80 15.98 -16.72
N VAL A 150 19.49 16.40 -15.64
CA VAL A 150 20.23 15.48 -14.77
C VAL A 150 19.28 14.77 -13.80
N SER A 151 19.46 13.45 -13.65
CA SER A 151 18.83 12.67 -12.59
C SER A 151 19.62 12.83 -11.30
N ILE A 152 18.93 13.24 -10.23
CA ILE A 152 19.44 13.26 -8.86
C ILE A 152 18.74 12.16 -8.05
N LEU A 153 19.46 11.60 -7.07
CA LEU A 153 18.98 10.57 -6.14
C LEU A 153 18.96 11.12 -4.71
#